data_AF-A0A9X8XHB5-F1
#
_entry.id   AF-A0A9X8XHB5-F1
#
_cell.length_a   1.000
_cell.length_b   1.000
_cell.length_c   1.000
_cell.angle_alpha   90.00
_cell.angle_beta   90.00
_cell.angle_gamma   90.00
#
_symmetry.space_group_name_H-M   'P 1'
#
loop_
_entity.id
_entity.type
_entity.pdbx_description
1 polymer ?
#
loop_
_entity_poly.entity_id
_entity_poly.type
_entity_poly.pdbx_seq_one_letter_code
_entity_poly.pdbx_strand_id
1 'polypeptide(L)'
;MNMYADSNLKFEEISSAAKLILSLYRQVTWAVDSRANFMMFESKENYGSTSESAYLYLSTFAPEKVEEKFNNRVSNVMDSKLMLLIIYDACVRLKVYPEYGETYHKIIYNYYIAEKKITDEACMRSVSLERTVYYQRKKEAIALVGVIIWGYTLPTAISQLEDGRSIDDIMNI
;
A
#
# COMPACT_ATOMS: atom_id res chain seq x y z
N MET A 1 -11.15 19.07 30.35
CA MET A 1 -10.43 18.40 29.24
C MET A 1 -11.48 17.84 28.31
N ASN A 2 -11.64 18.42 27.12
CA ASN A 2 -12.80 18.17 26.26
C ASN A 2 -12.55 16.90 25.43
N MET A 3 -12.98 15.75 25.96
CA MET A 3 -12.79 14.42 25.37
C MET A 3 -13.33 14.31 23.92
N TYR A 4 -14.30 15.16 23.54
CA TYR A 4 -14.82 15.25 22.18
C TYR A 4 -13.87 15.99 21.21
N ALA A 5 -13.11 16.97 21.70
CA ALA A 5 -12.11 17.68 20.89
C ALA A 5 -10.94 16.75 20.55
N ASP A 6 -10.47 15.96 21.52
CA ASP A 6 -9.37 14.99 21.31
C ASP A 6 -9.77 13.86 20.34
N SER A 7 -11.04 13.44 20.36
CA SER A 7 -11.57 12.43 19.43
C SER A 7 -11.64 12.94 17.99
N ASN A 8 -12.11 14.17 17.79
CA ASN A 8 -12.13 14.83 16.49
C ASN A 8 -10.72 15.14 15.96
N LEU A 9 -9.78 15.49 16.86
CA LEU A 9 -8.39 15.73 16.49
C LEU A 9 -7.77 14.46 15.90
N LYS A 10 -7.96 13.31 16.56
CA LYS A 10 -7.51 12.00 16.07
C LYS A 10 -8.14 11.61 14.73
N PHE A 11 -9.42 11.94 14.51
CA PHE A 11 -10.09 11.64 13.25
C PHE A 11 -9.56 12.47 12.07
N GLU A 12 -9.33 13.78 12.27
CA GLU A 12 -8.74 14.64 11.22
C GLU A 12 -7.27 14.27 10.96
N GLU A 13 -6.52 13.84 11.98
CA GLU A 13 -5.16 13.29 11.83
C GLU A 13 -5.15 12.01 10.99
N ILE A 14 -6.02 11.04 11.32
CA ILE A 14 -6.21 9.79 10.56
C ILE A 14 -6.59 10.09 9.11
N SER A 15 -7.55 10.99 8.89
CA SER A 15 -8.01 11.37 7.55
C SER A 15 -6.89 12.04 6.74
N SER A 16 -6.12 12.94 7.37
CA SER A 16 -4.99 13.61 6.74
C SER A 16 -3.87 12.64 6.38
N ALA A 17 -3.53 11.71 7.28
CA ALA A 17 -2.56 10.66 7.03
C ALA A 17 -3.02 9.71 5.91
N ALA A 18 -4.29 9.28 5.92
CA ALA A 18 -4.87 8.45 4.86
C ALA A 18 -4.77 9.13 3.50
N LYS A 19 -5.13 10.42 3.44
CA LYS A 19 -5.06 11.22 2.22
C LYS A 19 -3.64 11.30 1.67
N LEU A 20 -2.64 11.51 2.54
CA LEU A 20 -1.24 11.57 2.16
C LEU A 20 -0.78 10.24 1.56
N ILE A 21 -1.01 9.14 2.28
CA ILE A 21 -0.60 7.80 1.85
C ILE A 21 -1.27 7.43 0.51
N LEU A 22 -2.57 7.65 0.38
CA LEU A 22 -3.30 7.42 -0.87
C LEU A 22 -2.75 8.27 -2.02
N SER A 23 -2.37 9.52 -1.76
CA SER A 23 -1.81 10.40 -2.81
C SER A 23 -0.45 9.93 -3.33
N LEU A 24 0.34 9.28 -2.47
CA LEU A 24 1.66 8.74 -2.79
C LEU A 24 1.60 7.33 -3.39
N TYR A 25 0.54 6.57 -3.14
CA TYR A 25 0.39 5.15 -3.48
C TYR A 25 0.93 4.78 -4.86
N ARG A 26 0.45 5.43 -5.94
CA ARG A 26 0.92 5.15 -7.32
C ARG A 26 2.40 5.43 -7.54
N GLN A 27 2.89 6.56 -7.03
CA GLN A 27 4.29 6.95 -7.21
C GLN A 27 5.20 5.94 -6.52
N VAL A 28 4.83 5.52 -5.32
CA VAL A 28 5.54 4.51 -4.55
C VAL A 28 5.46 3.15 -5.25
N THR A 29 4.29 2.74 -5.74
CA THR A 29 4.11 1.49 -6.53
C THR A 29 5.09 1.44 -7.69
N TRP A 30 5.12 2.49 -8.52
CA TRP A 30 6.04 2.57 -9.64
C TRP A 30 7.51 2.54 -9.23
N ALA A 31 7.88 3.25 -8.15
CA ALA A 31 9.25 3.29 -7.66
C ALA A 31 9.71 1.93 -7.10
N VAL A 32 8.83 1.24 -6.38
CA VAL A 32 9.08 -0.08 -5.81
C VAL A 32 9.23 -1.12 -6.91
N ASP A 33 8.37 -1.12 -7.93
CA ASP A 33 8.46 -2.03 -9.07
C ASP A 33 9.73 -1.78 -9.88
N SER A 34 10.06 -0.52 -10.13
CA SER A 34 11.31 -0.14 -10.81
C SER A 34 12.54 -0.62 -10.06
N ARG A 35 12.54 -0.49 -8.72
CA ARG A 35 13.64 -0.95 -7.87
C ARG A 35 13.75 -2.47 -7.85
N ALA A 36 12.63 -3.18 -7.73
CA ALA A 36 12.61 -4.64 -7.79
C ALA A 36 13.14 -5.16 -9.14
N ASN A 37 12.70 -4.55 -10.24
CA ASN A 37 13.18 -4.87 -11.59
C ASN A 37 14.67 -4.61 -11.76
N PHE A 38 15.18 -3.48 -11.25
CA PHE A 38 16.61 -3.17 -11.30
C PHE A 38 17.44 -4.21 -10.53
N MET A 39 16.99 -4.61 -9.34
CA MET A 39 17.66 -5.66 -8.55
C MET A 39 17.66 -7.01 -9.27
N MET A 40 16.55 -7.37 -9.93
CA MET A 40 16.48 -8.58 -10.74
C MET A 40 17.45 -8.52 -11.93
N PHE A 41 17.56 -7.36 -12.60
CA PHE A 41 18.49 -7.16 -13.71
C PHE A 41 19.96 -7.23 -13.25
N GLU A 42 20.32 -6.52 -12.19
CA GLU A 42 21.67 -6.57 -11.60
C GLU A 42 22.04 -8.00 -11.20
N SER A 43 21.07 -8.77 -10.68
CA SER A 43 21.29 -10.18 -10.37
C SER A 43 21.55 -11.01 -11.64
N LYS A 44 20.80 -10.79 -12.73
CA LYS A 44 20.97 -11.55 -13.97
C LYS A 44 22.29 -11.25 -14.68
N GLU A 45 22.68 -9.98 -14.73
CA GLU A 45 23.93 -9.56 -15.38
C GLU A 45 25.16 -10.07 -14.64
N ASN A 46 25.14 -10.00 -13.30
CA ASN A 46 26.29 -10.40 -12.49
C ASN A 46 26.35 -11.91 -12.22
N TYR A 47 25.21 -12.61 -12.23
CA TYR A 47 25.11 -13.98 -11.72
C TYR A 47 24.43 -14.98 -12.66
N GLY A 48 23.92 -14.57 -13.83
CA GLY A 48 23.21 -15.46 -14.77
C GLY A 48 21.70 -15.60 -14.47
N SER A 49 21.01 -16.35 -15.32
CA SER A 49 19.53 -16.37 -15.38
C SER A 49 18.83 -17.45 -14.55
N THR A 50 19.56 -18.31 -13.84
CA THR A 50 19.00 -19.41 -13.01
C THR A 50 19.02 -19.07 -11.52
N SER A 51 17.93 -19.36 -10.80
CA SER A 51 17.84 -19.12 -9.35
C SER A 51 18.99 -19.76 -8.55
N GLU A 52 19.52 -20.91 -8.99
CA GLU A 52 20.67 -21.59 -8.36
C GLU A 52 21.95 -20.75 -8.35
N SER A 53 22.20 -19.90 -9.35
CA SER A 53 23.44 -19.12 -9.41
C SER A 53 23.41 -17.89 -8.48
N ALA A 54 22.21 -17.35 -8.18
CA ALA A 54 22.02 -16.33 -7.15
C ALA A 54 22.23 -16.90 -5.74
N TYR A 55 21.75 -18.12 -5.46
CA TYR A 55 22.02 -18.82 -4.19
C TYR A 55 23.49 -19.24 -4.05
N LEU A 56 24.12 -19.66 -5.15
CA LEU A 56 25.55 -20.00 -5.18
C LEU A 56 26.43 -18.77 -4.94
N TYR A 57 26.04 -17.57 -5.37
CA TYR A 57 26.79 -16.35 -5.03
C TYR A 57 26.71 -16.01 -3.52
N LEU A 58 25.53 -16.12 -2.90
CA LEU A 58 25.37 -15.97 -1.44
C LEU A 58 26.25 -16.95 -0.66
N SER A 59 26.36 -18.20 -1.14
CA SER A 59 27.18 -19.21 -0.46
C SER A 59 28.69 -19.03 -0.65
N THR A 60 29.13 -18.30 -1.68
CA THR A 60 30.53 -18.37 -2.13
C THR A 60 31.29 -17.03 -2.04
N PHE A 61 30.62 -15.88 -1.83
CA PHE A 61 31.29 -14.58 -1.95
C PHE A 61 30.73 -13.44 -1.06
N ALA A 62 30.55 -13.65 0.24
CA ALA A 62 30.18 -12.57 1.16
C ALA A 62 31.41 -11.98 1.92
N PRO A 63 32.02 -10.87 1.47
CA PRO A 63 32.48 -9.89 2.45
C PRO A 63 31.22 -9.36 3.16
N GLU A 64 31.13 -9.56 4.47
CA GLU A 64 29.94 -9.27 5.32
C GLU A 64 29.23 -7.94 4.98
N LYS A 65 29.98 -6.91 4.59
CA LYS A 65 29.46 -5.57 4.24
C LYS A 65 28.68 -5.48 2.91
N VAL A 66 28.90 -6.38 1.94
CA VAL A 66 28.19 -6.39 0.65
C VAL A 66 26.88 -7.18 0.79
N GLU A 67 26.91 -8.27 1.55
CA GLU A 67 25.72 -9.06 1.92
C GLU A 67 24.72 -8.21 2.72
N GLU A 68 25.19 -7.51 3.75
CA GLU A 68 24.33 -6.64 4.57
C GLU A 68 23.64 -5.56 3.73
N LYS A 69 24.38 -4.92 2.79
CA LYS A 69 23.82 -3.90 1.89
C LYS A 69 22.78 -4.49 0.93
N PHE A 70 23.00 -5.69 0.40
CA PHE A 70 22.05 -6.35 -0.46
C PHE A 70 20.78 -6.73 0.32
N ASN A 71 20.93 -7.37 1.47
CA ASN A 71 19.82 -7.74 2.35
C ASN A 71 19.00 -6.50 2.76
N ASN A 72 19.66 -5.40 3.14
CA ASN A 72 18.98 -4.14 3.43
C ASN A 72 18.20 -3.59 2.22
N ARG A 73 18.70 -3.73 0.99
CA ARG A 73 17.97 -3.30 -0.22
C ARG A 73 16.73 -4.16 -0.47
N VAL A 74 16.85 -5.48 -0.28
CA VAL A 74 15.74 -6.43 -0.42
C VAL A 74 14.67 -6.13 0.64
N SER A 75 15.05 -6.06 1.92
CA SER A 75 14.13 -5.76 3.02
C SER A 75 13.36 -4.46 2.79
N ASN A 76 14.05 -3.38 2.39
CA ASN A 76 13.38 -2.10 2.08
C ASN A 76 12.32 -2.21 0.97
N VAL A 77 12.58 -3.02 -0.07
CA VAL A 77 11.61 -3.26 -1.15
C VAL A 77 10.43 -4.07 -0.61
N MET A 78 10.68 -5.10 0.19
CA MET A 78 9.65 -5.95 0.79
C MET A 78 8.77 -5.16 1.76
N ASP A 79 9.35 -4.35 2.63
CA ASP A 79 8.63 -3.47 3.54
C ASP A 79 7.73 -2.49 2.78
N SER A 80 8.26 -1.90 1.70
CA SER A 80 7.48 -0.97 0.86
C SER A 80 6.33 -1.69 0.16
N LYS A 81 6.53 -2.93 -0.31
CA LYS A 81 5.47 -3.75 -0.91
C LYS A 81 4.40 -4.12 0.12
N LEU A 82 4.80 -4.47 1.34
CA LEU A 82 3.87 -4.75 2.42
C LEU A 82 3.00 -3.52 2.74
N MET A 83 3.59 -2.32 2.81
CA MET A 83 2.82 -1.09 3.00
C MET A 83 1.79 -0.87 1.87
N LEU A 84 2.18 -1.08 0.61
CA LEU A 84 1.26 -1.00 -0.52
C LEU A 84 0.12 -2.01 -0.41
N LEU A 85 0.42 -3.25 -0.01
CA LEU A 85 -0.58 -4.29 0.20
C LEU A 85 -1.59 -3.93 1.30
N ILE A 86 -1.12 -3.40 2.43
CA ILE A 86 -1.98 -2.96 3.54
C ILE A 86 -2.97 -1.88 3.08
N ILE A 87 -2.52 -0.94 2.25
CA ILE A 87 -3.36 0.11 1.67
C ILE A 87 -4.36 -0.48 0.66
N TYR A 88 -3.90 -1.42 -0.16
CA TYR A 88 -4.74 -2.10 -1.14
C TYR A 88 -5.85 -2.92 -0.45
N ASP A 89 -5.53 -3.73 0.56
CA ASP A 89 -6.50 -4.51 1.33
C ASP A 89 -7.52 -3.60 2.02
N ALA A 90 -7.07 -2.44 2.54
CA ALA A 90 -8.00 -1.46 3.11
C ALA A 90 -8.98 -0.93 2.06
N CYS A 91 -8.52 -0.70 0.83
CA CYS A 91 -9.37 -0.31 -0.29
C CYS A 91 -10.36 -1.42 -0.70
N VAL A 92 -9.93 -2.69 -0.68
CA VAL A 92 -10.81 -3.84 -0.96
C VAL A 92 -11.89 -3.97 0.11
N ARG A 93 -11.52 -3.87 1.39
CA ARG A 93 -12.45 -3.92 2.53
C ARG A 93 -13.44 -2.77 2.56
N LEU A 94 -13.03 -1.58 2.11
CA LEU A 94 -13.92 -0.44 1.97
C LEU A 94 -15.18 -0.76 1.15
N LYS A 95 -15.06 -1.67 0.17
CA LYS A 95 -16.17 -2.06 -0.70
C LYS A 95 -17.34 -2.70 0.05
N VAL A 96 -17.06 -3.46 1.12
CA VAL A 96 -18.09 -4.16 1.91
C VAL A 96 -18.66 -3.32 3.05
N TYR A 97 -18.26 -2.05 3.16
CA TYR A 97 -18.87 -1.13 4.12
C TYR A 97 -20.36 -0.88 3.78
N PRO A 98 -21.27 -0.83 4.77
CA PRO A 98 -22.69 -0.63 4.52
C PRO A 98 -23.03 0.65 3.74
N GLU A 99 -24.14 0.62 3.01
CA GLU A 99 -24.73 1.73 2.22
C GLU A 99 -23.85 2.25 1.06
N TYR A 100 -22.73 2.89 1.37
CA TYR A 100 -21.90 3.61 0.42
C TYR A 100 -20.57 2.91 0.10
N GLY A 101 -20.30 1.72 0.64
CA GLY A 101 -19.02 1.01 0.48
C GLY A 101 -18.59 0.83 -0.98
N GLU A 102 -19.50 0.41 -1.86
CA GLU A 102 -19.19 0.30 -3.29
C GLU A 102 -18.81 1.64 -3.93
N THR A 103 -19.53 2.71 -3.58
CA THR A 103 -19.27 4.06 -4.08
C THR A 103 -17.94 4.58 -3.57
N TYR A 104 -17.66 4.43 -2.28
CA TYR A 104 -16.39 4.79 -1.67
C TYR A 104 -15.22 4.02 -2.30
N HIS A 105 -15.36 2.71 -2.47
CA HIS A 105 -14.38 1.88 -3.15
C HIS A 105 -14.12 2.37 -4.58
N LYS A 106 -15.16 2.62 -5.38
CA LYS A 106 -14.99 3.14 -6.75
C LYS A 106 -14.27 4.48 -6.77
N ILE A 107 -14.57 5.40 -5.84
CA ILE A 107 -13.90 6.69 -5.74
C ILE A 107 -12.41 6.51 -5.42
N ILE A 108 -12.10 5.74 -4.37
CA ILE A 108 -10.72 5.54 -3.91
C ILE A 108 -9.90 4.77 -4.94
N TYR A 109 -10.44 3.65 -5.42
CA TYR A 109 -9.77 2.79 -6.37
C TYR A 109 -9.41 3.55 -7.65
N ASN A 110 -10.38 4.18 -8.30
CA ASN A 110 -10.12 4.86 -9.57
C ASN A 110 -9.28 6.13 -9.41
N TYR A 111 -9.39 6.85 -8.30
CA TYR A 111 -8.66 8.10 -8.10
C TYR A 111 -7.23 7.88 -7.57
N TYR A 112 -6.98 6.86 -6.76
CA TYR A 112 -5.70 6.66 -6.05
C TYR A 112 -4.98 5.35 -6.40
N ILE A 113 -5.70 4.25 -6.60
CA ILE A 113 -5.10 2.90 -6.66
C ILE A 113 -4.85 2.44 -8.10
N ALA A 114 -5.83 2.64 -8.99
CA ALA A 114 -5.75 2.22 -10.37
C ALA A 114 -4.50 2.78 -11.07
N GLU A 115 -3.92 1.99 -11.97
CA GLU A 115 -2.70 2.32 -12.73
C GLU A 115 -2.79 3.71 -13.37
N LYS A 116 -3.93 4.03 -13.97
CA LYS A 116 -4.23 5.32 -14.55
C LYS A 116 -5.15 6.12 -13.65
N LYS A 117 -4.67 7.26 -13.17
CA LYS A 117 -5.49 8.24 -12.46
C LYS A 117 -6.58 8.76 -13.39
N ILE A 118 -7.84 8.63 -13.00
CA ILE A 118 -8.94 9.34 -13.66
C ILE A 118 -9.22 10.67 -12.94
N THR A 119 -9.73 11.64 -13.69
CA THR A 119 -10.06 12.96 -13.15
C THR A 119 -11.23 12.88 -12.18
N ASP A 120 -11.38 13.87 -11.30
CA ASP A 120 -12.54 13.96 -10.42
C ASP A 120 -13.86 13.95 -11.23
N GLU A 121 -13.89 14.57 -12.41
CA GLU A 121 -15.05 14.52 -13.31
C GLU A 121 -15.37 13.12 -13.84
N ALA A 122 -14.34 12.37 -14.24
CA ALA A 122 -14.53 11.00 -14.70
C ALA A 122 -15.01 10.09 -13.56
N CYS A 123 -14.47 10.25 -12.34
CA CYS A 123 -14.97 9.58 -11.14
C CYS A 123 -16.42 9.95 -10.86
N MET A 124 -16.78 11.24 -10.88
CA MET A 124 -18.16 11.70 -10.65
C MET A 124 -19.16 11.01 -11.58
N ARG A 125 -18.81 10.91 -12.87
CA ARG A 125 -19.64 10.21 -13.87
C ARG A 125 -19.74 8.71 -13.57
N SER A 126 -18.65 8.06 -13.16
CA SER A 126 -18.64 6.61 -12.91
C SER A 126 -19.43 6.18 -11.68
N VAL A 127 -19.60 7.06 -10.69
CA VAL A 127 -20.46 6.82 -9.51
C VAL A 127 -21.79 7.56 -9.56
N SER A 128 -22.10 8.24 -10.67
CA SER A 128 -23.34 9.00 -10.88
C SER A 128 -23.66 10.00 -9.74
N LEU A 129 -22.64 10.72 -9.27
CA LEU A 129 -22.78 11.72 -8.22
C LEU A 129 -22.65 13.14 -8.75
N GLU A 130 -23.46 14.04 -8.20
CA GLU A 130 -23.26 15.48 -8.37
C GLU A 130 -22.00 15.98 -7.66
N ARG A 131 -21.50 17.14 -8.07
CA ARG A 131 -20.23 17.71 -7.61
C ARG A 131 -20.11 17.79 -6.10
N THR A 132 -21.08 18.39 -5.43
CA THR A 132 -21.04 18.60 -3.97
C THR A 132 -21.07 17.26 -3.23
N VAL A 133 -21.95 16.36 -3.65
CA VAL A 133 -22.09 15.02 -3.06
C VAL A 133 -20.83 14.20 -3.28
N TYR A 134 -20.22 14.28 -4.46
CA TYR A 134 -18.97 13.60 -4.76
C TYR A 134 -17.83 14.01 -3.83
N TYR A 135 -17.60 15.32 -3.64
CA TYR A 135 -16.51 15.76 -2.77
C TYR A 135 -16.75 15.40 -1.31
N GLN A 136 -18.01 15.41 -0.87
CA GLN A 136 -18.38 14.91 0.46
C GLN A 136 -18.09 13.41 0.58
N ARG A 137 -18.60 12.59 -0.34
CA ARG A 137 -18.38 11.12 -0.35
C ARG A 137 -16.90 10.77 -0.49
N LYS A 138 -16.12 11.57 -1.21
CA LYS A 138 -14.66 11.42 -1.30
C LYS A 138 -13.97 11.68 0.04
N LYS A 139 -14.35 12.74 0.78
CA LYS A 139 -13.80 13.02 2.11
C LYS A 139 -14.13 11.88 3.08
N GLU A 140 -15.37 11.42 3.07
CA GLU A 140 -15.83 10.29 3.89
C GLU A 140 -15.07 8.99 3.55
N ALA A 141 -14.93 8.68 2.27
CA ALA A 141 -14.19 7.50 1.81
C ALA A 141 -12.72 7.52 2.27
N ILE A 142 -12.04 8.66 2.16
CA ILE A 142 -10.64 8.81 2.60
C ILE A 142 -10.53 8.58 4.11
N ALA A 143 -11.42 9.18 4.89
CA ALA A 143 -11.41 9.02 6.34
C ALA A 143 -11.68 7.56 6.74
N LEU A 144 -12.66 6.91 6.10
CA LEU A 144 -12.99 5.52 6.37
C LEU A 144 -11.86 4.56 5.97
N VAL A 145 -11.16 4.81 4.85
CA VAL A 145 -9.93 4.06 4.51
C VAL A 145 -8.90 4.20 5.63
N GLY A 146 -8.72 5.40 6.18
CA GLY A 146 -7.83 5.59 7.32
C GLY A 146 -8.23 4.72 8.51
N VAL A 147 -9.51 4.76 8.90
CA VAL A 147 -10.02 3.90 9.99
C VAL A 147 -9.77 2.42 9.70
N ILE A 148 -9.97 1.96 8.46
CA ILE A 148 -9.71 0.56 8.07
C ILE A 148 -8.22 0.23 8.14
N ILE A 149 -7.33 1.14 7.71
CA ILE A 149 -5.87 0.92 7.76
C ILE A 149 -5.42 0.73 9.20
N TRP A 150 -5.62 1.75 10.05
CA TRP A 150 -5.06 1.73 11.40
C TRP A 150 -5.88 0.89 12.38
N GLY A 151 -7.16 0.68 12.13
CA GLY A 151 -8.04 -0.11 12.97
C GLY A 151 -8.12 -1.59 12.58
N TYR A 152 -7.66 -1.97 11.38
CA TYR A 152 -7.82 -3.34 10.91
C TYR A 152 -6.63 -3.86 10.08
N THR A 153 -6.32 -3.30 8.91
CA THR A 153 -5.40 -3.97 7.96
C THR A 153 -3.95 -3.92 8.43
N LEU A 154 -3.51 -2.80 9.00
CA LEU A 154 -2.17 -2.68 9.58
C LEU A 154 -2.01 -3.60 10.81
N PRO A 155 -2.90 -3.57 11.83
CA PRO A 155 -2.84 -4.54 12.93
C PRO A 155 -2.85 -6.00 12.48
N THR A 156 -3.65 -6.33 11.46
CA THR A 156 -3.70 -7.70 10.91
C THR A 156 -2.36 -8.08 10.31
N ALA A 157 -1.76 -7.24 9.47
CA ALA A 157 -0.45 -7.51 8.87
C ALA A 157 0.65 -7.68 9.93
N ILE A 158 0.65 -6.84 10.98
CA ILE A 158 1.59 -6.96 12.10
C ILE A 158 1.42 -8.31 12.80
N SER A 159 0.20 -8.68 13.16
CA SER A 159 -0.08 -9.98 13.80
C SER A 159 0.36 -11.16 12.93
N GLN A 160 0.17 -11.07 11.61
CA GLN A 160 0.62 -12.12 10.69
C GLN A 160 2.15 -12.29 10.68
N LEU A 161 2.89 -11.18 10.75
CA LEU A 161 4.36 -11.21 10.84
C LEU A 161 4.84 -11.75 12.19
N GLU A 162 4.17 -11.38 13.29
CA GLU A 162 4.47 -11.90 14.63
C GLU A 162 4.23 -13.41 14.74
N ASP A 163 3.23 -13.93 14.04
CA ASP A 163 2.95 -15.37 13.92
C ASP A 163 3.99 -16.11 13.06
N GLY A 164 5.02 -15.41 12.55
CA GLY A 164 6.10 -15.99 11.77
C GLY A 164 5.77 -16.23 10.30
N ARG A 165 4.67 -15.66 9.77
CA ARG A 165 4.42 -15.69 8.32
C ARG A 165 5.41 -14.81 7.60
N SER A 166 5.90 -15.29 6.45
CA SER A 166 6.74 -14.47 5.60
C SER A 166 5.91 -13.38 4.90
N ILE A 167 6.57 -12.30 4.48
CA ILE A 167 5.93 -11.27 3.64
C ILE A 167 5.37 -11.90 2.35
N ASP A 168 6.07 -12.87 1.79
CA ASP A 168 5.60 -13.60 0.60
C ASP A 168 4.29 -14.36 0.87
N ASP A 169 4.12 -14.95 2.06
CA ASP A 169 2.87 -15.61 2.45
C ASP A 169 1.71 -14.62 2.59
N ILE A 170 1.98 -13.41 3.09
CA ILE A 170 0.98 -12.34 3.22
C ILE A 170 0.58 -11.79 1.83
N MET A 171 1.53 -11.75 0.89
CA MET A 171 1.32 -11.24 -0.47
C MET A 171 0.57 -12.20 -1.42
N ASN A 172 0.45 -13.49 -1.08
CA ASN A 172 -0.13 -14.53 -1.95
C ASN A 172 -1.58 -14.94 -1.58
N ILE A 173 -2.25 -14.18 -0.70
CA ILE A 173 -3.68 -14.35 -0.34
C ILE A 173 -4.49 -13.27 -1.04
#